data_AF-A0AAP1RCR3-F1
#
_entry.id   AF-A0AAP1RCR3-F1
#
_cell.length_a   1.000
_cell.length_b   1.000
_cell.length_c   1.000
_cell.angle_alpha   90.00
_cell.angle_beta   90.00
_cell.angle_gamma   90.00
#
_symmetry.space_group_name_H-M   'P 1'
#
loop_
_entity.id
_entity.type
_entity.pdbx_description
1 polymer ?
#
loop_
_entity_poly.entity_id
_entity_poly.type
_entity_poly.pdbx_seq_one_letter_code
_entity_poly.pdbx_strand_id
1 'polypeptide(L)'
;QSPELHSVRANDLPQMPQLQVDIDSNKAVSLGLSLNDVTDTLSSAWGGTYVNDFIDRGRVKKVYIQGDSEFRSAPSDLGKWFVRGSDNAMTPFSAFATTRWLYGPERLVRYNGSAAYEIQGENATGFSSGDAMTKMEELANSLPAGTTWAWSGLSLQEKLASGQALSLYVVSILVVFLCLAALYESWSVPFSVILVIPLGLLGAALAAWMRDLNNDVYFQVALLTTIGLSSKNAILIVEFAEAAVAEGYSLSRAALRAAQTRLRPIIMTSLAFIAGVMPLAIATGAGANSRIAIGTGIIGGTLTATLLAIFFVPLFFVLVKRLFAGKPRRQE
;
A
#
# COMPACT_ATOMS: atom_id res chain seq x y z
N GLN A 1 -10.37 -5.27 -22.69
CA GLN A 1 -9.00 -4.81 -22.34
C GLN A 1 -9.10 -3.33 -22.08
N SER A 2 -8.81 -2.89 -20.86
CA SER A 2 -8.84 -1.48 -20.47
C SER A 2 -7.43 -0.90 -20.63
N PRO A 3 -7.28 0.32 -21.18
CA PRO A 3 -5.96 0.92 -21.43
C PRO A 3 -5.16 1.20 -20.15
N GLU A 4 -5.82 1.30 -19.00
CA GLU A 4 -5.22 1.60 -17.70
C GLU A 4 -4.58 0.38 -17.02
N LEU A 5 -4.89 -0.83 -17.52
CA LEU A 5 -4.51 -2.10 -16.89
C LEU A 5 -3.54 -2.90 -17.78
N HIS A 6 -2.50 -3.44 -17.15
CA HIS A 6 -1.49 -4.27 -17.79
C HIS A 6 -1.29 -5.57 -17.01
N SER A 7 -0.89 -6.65 -17.69
CA SER A 7 -0.57 -7.96 -17.07
C SER A 7 -1.65 -8.52 -16.11
N VAL A 8 -2.93 -8.23 -16.32
CA VAL A 8 -4.01 -8.72 -15.44
C VAL A 8 -4.18 -10.23 -15.63
N ARG A 9 -4.00 -10.99 -14.55
CA ARG A 9 -4.11 -12.45 -14.53
C ARG A 9 -4.74 -12.94 -13.24
N ALA A 10 -5.48 -14.05 -13.33
CA ALA A 10 -5.86 -14.80 -12.15
C ALA A 10 -4.60 -15.44 -11.56
N ASN A 11 -4.41 -15.34 -10.25
CA ASN A 11 -3.37 -16.08 -9.54
C ASN A 11 -3.80 -17.53 -9.29
N ASP A 12 -4.97 -17.97 -9.78
CA ASP A 12 -5.45 -19.34 -9.61
C ASP A 12 -4.86 -20.30 -10.64
N LEU A 13 -4.78 -21.58 -10.28
CA LEU A 13 -4.37 -22.64 -11.19
C LEU A 13 -5.58 -23.08 -12.01
N PRO A 14 -5.43 -23.30 -13.33
CA PRO A 14 -6.53 -23.83 -14.13
C PRO A 14 -6.95 -25.21 -13.60
N GLN A 15 -8.21 -25.56 -13.83
CA GLN A 15 -8.70 -26.90 -13.47
C GLN A 15 -7.88 -27.97 -14.19
N MET A 16 -7.46 -28.98 -13.45
CA MET A 16 -6.66 -30.08 -13.96
C MET A 16 -7.49 -31.37 -14.00
N PRO A 17 -7.16 -32.31 -14.91
CA PRO A 17 -7.75 -33.63 -14.89
C PRO A 17 -7.35 -34.37 -13.60
N GLN A 18 -8.34 -34.83 -12.85
CA GLN A 18 -8.22 -35.62 -11.63
C GLN A 18 -8.81 -37.01 -11.89
N LEU A 19 -8.13 -38.04 -11.40
CA LEU A 19 -8.63 -39.41 -11.48
C LEU A 19 -9.49 -39.70 -10.25
N GLN A 20 -10.81 -39.78 -10.43
CA GLN A 20 -11.73 -40.19 -9.38
C GLN A 20 -11.80 -41.72 -9.33
N VAL A 21 -11.56 -42.30 -8.16
CA VAL A 21 -11.76 -43.72 -7.88
C VAL A 21 -13.08 -43.87 -7.13
N ASP A 22 -14.07 -44.47 -7.78
CA ASP A 22 -15.37 -44.78 -7.19
C ASP A 22 -15.37 -46.22 -6.70
N ILE A 23 -15.48 -46.41 -5.38
CA ILE A 23 -15.55 -47.72 -4.73
C ILE A 23 -17.03 -48.09 -4.52
N ASP A 24 -17.47 -49.23 -5.05
CA ASP A 24 -18.79 -49.77 -4.79
C ASP A 24 -18.79 -50.51 -3.45
N SER A 25 -19.23 -49.81 -2.40
CA SER A 25 -19.30 -50.33 -1.04
C SER A 25 -20.18 -51.59 -0.93
N ASN A 26 -21.28 -51.67 -1.69
CA ASN A 26 -22.18 -52.83 -1.63
C ASN A 26 -21.48 -54.07 -2.20
N LYS A 27 -20.79 -53.89 -3.33
CA LYS A 27 -20.03 -54.96 -3.97
C LYS A 27 -18.84 -55.40 -3.12
N ALA A 28 -18.10 -54.46 -2.55
CA ALA A 28 -16.99 -54.75 -1.64
C ALA A 28 -17.44 -55.58 -0.41
N VAL A 29 -18.55 -55.19 0.23
CA VAL A 29 -19.10 -55.91 1.38
C VAL A 29 -19.62 -57.30 0.97
N SER A 30 -20.26 -57.42 -0.20
CA SER A 30 -20.71 -58.73 -0.70
C SER A 30 -19.58 -59.72 -0.99
N LEU A 31 -18.39 -59.20 -1.30
CA LEU A 31 -17.15 -59.95 -1.49
C LEU A 31 -16.39 -60.19 -0.16
N GLY A 32 -17.00 -59.86 0.97
CA GLY A 32 -16.43 -60.07 2.30
C GLY A 32 -15.25 -59.15 2.64
N LEU A 33 -15.11 -58.01 1.94
CA LEU A 33 -14.05 -57.03 2.16
C LEU A 33 -14.44 -56.01 3.25
N SER A 34 -13.50 -55.69 4.13
CA SER A 34 -13.61 -54.56 5.06
C SER A 34 -13.35 -53.25 4.32
N LEU A 35 -14.22 -52.25 4.49
CA LEU A 35 -14.03 -50.93 3.86
C LEU A 35 -12.75 -50.23 4.34
N ASN A 36 -12.35 -50.45 5.60
CA ASN A 36 -11.11 -49.92 6.14
C ASN A 36 -9.89 -50.51 5.41
N ASP A 37 -9.87 -51.84 5.20
CA ASP A 37 -8.76 -52.51 4.52
C ASP A 37 -8.63 -52.04 3.07
N VAL A 38 -9.77 -51.77 2.40
CA VAL A 38 -9.80 -51.18 1.05
C VAL A 38 -9.18 -49.77 1.05
N THR A 39 -9.60 -48.90 1.97
CA THR A 39 -9.07 -47.53 2.05
C THR A 39 -7.61 -47.47 2.49
N ASP A 40 -7.20 -48.35 3.39
CA ASP A 40 -5.82 -48.45 3.90
C ASP A 40 -4.88 -48.97 2.81
N THR A 41 -5.32 -49.96 2.02
CA THR A 41 -4.57 -50.45 0.87
C THR A 41 -4.40 -49.35 -0.18
N LEU A 42 -5.47 -48.63 -0.51
CA LEU A 42 -5.42 -47.56 -1.51
C LEU A 42 -4.53 -46.40 -1.06
N SER A 43 -4.72 -45.90 0.16
CA SER A 43 -3.95 -44.78 0.72
C SER A 43 -2.48 -45.13 0.89
N SER A 44 -2.16 -46.33 1.41
CA SER A 44 -0.77 -46.76 1.60
C SER A 44 -0.06 -47.06 0.29
N ALA A 45 -0.73 -47.70 -0.68
CA ALA A 45 -0.11 -48.01 -1.96
C ALA A 45 0.11 -46.78 -2.84
N TRP A 46 -0.88 -45.88 -2.95
CA TRP A 46 -0.84 -44.75 -3.88
C TRP A 46 -0.41 -43.44 -3.23
N GLY A 47 -0.94 -43.11 -2.05
CA GLY A 47 -0.68 -41.86 -1.32
C GLY A 47 0.61 -41.90 -0.51
N GLY A 48 1.03 -43.08 -0.07
CA GLY A 48 2.16 -43.28 0.83
C GLY A 48 1.79 -42.94 2.27
N THR A 49 2.09 -43.85 3.18
CA THR A 49 1.70 -43.73 4.60
C THR A 49 2.94 -43.66 5.47
N TYR A 50 2.97 -42.68 6.37
CA TYR A 50 3.95 -42.62 7.44
C TYR A 50 3.62 -43.68 8.50
N VAL A 51 4.59 -44.55 8.83
CA VAL A 51 4.38 -45.66 9.77
C VAL A 51 4.99 -45.34 11.13
N ASN A 52 6.29 -45.05 11.16
CA ASN A 52 7.03 -44.77 12.38
C ASN A 52 8.35 -44.06 12.05
N ASP A 53 9.17 -43.84 13.08
CA ASP A 53 10.51 -43.27 12.95
C ASP A 53 11.59 -44.33 13.19
N PHE A 54 12.76 -44.12 12.58
CA PHE A 54 13.97 -44.89 12.82
C PHE A 54 15.19 -43.98 12.98
N ILE A 55 16.25 -44.48 13.60
CA ILE A 55 17.50 -43.72 13.77
C ILE A 55 18.47 -44.08 12.66
N ASP A 56 18.90 -43.08 11.89
CA ASP A 56 19.98 -43.21 10.90
C ASP A 56 21.08 -42.20 11.23
N ARG A 57 22.28 -42.71 11.53
CA ARG A 57 23.48 -41.90 11.86
C ARG A 57 23.22 -40.84 12.94
N GLY A 58 22.50 -41.22 14.00
CA GLY A 58 22.19 -40.35 15.14
C GLY A 58 21.07 -39.33 14.88
N ARG A 59 20.40 -39.38 13.73
CA ARG A 59 19.22 -38.55 13.43
C ARG A 59 17.98 -39.43 13.32
N VAL A 60 16.91 -39.00 13.99
CA VAL A 60 15.59 -39.60 13.82
C VAL A 60 15.06 -39.23 12.43
N LYS A 61 14.67 -40.25 11.66
CA LYS A 61 14.12 -40.15 10.30
C LYS A 61 12.79 -40.89 10.22
N LYS A 62 11.91 -40.41 9.34
CA LYS A 62 10.59 -41.00 9.10
C LYS A 62 10.68 -42.21 8.20
N VAL A 63 9.89 -43.24 8.50
CA VAL A 63 9.64 -44.41 7.65
C VAL A 63 8.30 -44.22 6.95
N TYR A 64 8.32 -44.29 5.62
CA TYR A 64 7.14 -44.30 4.78
C TYR A 64 7.03 -45.64 4.08
N ILE A 65 5.81 -46.15 3.97
CA ILE A 65 5.47 -47.27 3.09
C ILE A 65 4.71 -46.72 1.88
N GLN A 66 5.08 -47.15 0.70
CA GLN A 66 4.41 -46.79 -0.56
C GLN A 66 4.62 -47.90 -1.58
N GLY A 67 3.68 -48.09 -2.49
CA GLY A 67 3.88 -48.98 -3.64
C GLY A 67 4.95 -48.43 -4.58
N ASP A 68 5.73 -49.33 -5.19
CA ASP A 68 6.72 -48.97 -6.21
C ASP A 68 6.05 -48.30 -7.41
N SER A 69 6.78 -47.41 -8.07
CA SER A 69 6.24 -46.53 -9.13
C SER A 69 5.57 -47.30 -10.27
N GLU A 70 6.12 -48.44 -10.67
CA GLU A 70 5.60 -49.29 -11.77
C GLU A 70 4.21 -49.90 -11.50
N PHE A 71 3.76 -49.91 -10.24
CA PHE A 71 2.45 -50.43 -9.84
C PHE A 71 1.42 -49.33 -9.54
N ARG A 72 1.73 -48.06 -9.83
CA ARG A 72 0.84 -46.92 -9.56
C ARG A 72 1.02 -45.75 -10.54
N SER A 73 1.53 -46.01 -11.74
CA SER A 73 1.83 -44.95 -12.72
C SER A 73 0.64 -44.64 -13.61
N ALA A 74 -0.21 -45.63 -13.89
CA ALA A 74 -1.37 -45.50 -14.75
C ALA A 74 -2.66 -45.94 -14.04
N PRO A 75 -3.84 -45.41 -14.41
CA PRO A 75 -5.12 -45.83 -13.83
C PRO A 75 -5.36 -47.35 -13.92
N SER A 76 -4.84 -48.02 -14.95
CA SER A 76 -4.93 -49.47 -15.12
C SER A 76 -4.17 -50.25 -14.04
N ASP A 77 -3.14 -49.65 -13.43
CA ASP A 77 -2.34 -50.29 -12.39
C ASP A 77 -3.13 -50.50 -11.09
N LEU A 78 -4.25 -49.78 -10.92
CA LEU A 78 -5.14 -49.97 -9.77
C LEU A 78 -5.61 -51.42 -9.67
N GLY A 79 -5.86 -52.08 -10.81
CA GLY A 79 -6.27 -53.49 -10.86
C GLY A 79 -5.20 -54.50 -10.41
N LYS A 80 -3.94 -54.08 -10.26
CA LYS A 80 -2.83 -54.92 -9.76
C LYS A 80 -2.83 -55.05 -8.24
N TRP A 81 -3.58 -54.19 -7.54
CA TRP A 81 -3.69 -54.21 -6.08
C TRP A 81 -4.83 -55.12 -5.65
N PHE A 82 -4.59 -55.88 -4.57
CA PHE A 82 -5.52 -56.86 -4.03
C PHE A 82 -5.79 -56.58 -2.57
N VAL A 83 -7.03 -56.77 -2.15
CA VAL A 83 -7.48 -56.66 -0.76
C VAL A 83 -7.91 -58.04 -0.27
N ARG A 84 -7.55 -58.37 0.97
CA ARG A 84 -7.89 -59.65 1.58
C ARG A 84 -9.32 -59.61 2.12
N GLY A 85 -10.14 -60.60 1.74
CA GLY A 85 -11.47 -60.81 2.28
C GLY A 85 -11.47 -61.64 3.56
N SER A 86 -12.62 -61.64 4.24
CA SER A 86 -12.88 -62.44 5.45
C SER A 86 -12.79 -63.96 5.22
N ASP A 87 -13.00 -64.41 4.00
CA ASP A 87 -12.79 -65.77 3.51
C ASP A 87 -11.32 -66.08 3.15
N ASN A 88 -10.41 -65.13 3.43
CA ASN A 88 -9.00 -65.17 3.09
C ASN A 88 -8.72 -65.13 1.57
N ALA A 89 -9.72 -64.85 0.74
CA ALA A 89 -9.56 -64.67 -0.70
C ALA A 89 -8.95 -63.28 -1.00
N MET A 90 -8.12 -63.21 -2.05
CA MET A 90 -7.53 -61.96 -2.52
C MET A 90 -8.37 -61.41 -3.67
N THR A 91 -9.02 -60.27 -3.47
CA THR A 91 -9.89 -59.64 -4.46
C THR A 91 -9.21 -58.42 -5.07
N PRO A 92 -9.08 -58.32 -6.41
CA PRO A 92 -8.48 -57.16 -7.06
C PRO A 92 -9.41 -55.94 -7.01
N PHE A 93 -8.84 -54.73 -7.00
CA PHE A 93 -9.63 -53.49 -7.03
C PHE A 93 -10.56 -53.38 -8.24
N SER A 94 -10.24 -54.00 -9.38
CA SER A 94 -11.12 -54.02 -10.56
C SER A 94 -12.46 -54.73 -10.33
N ALA A 95 -12.56 -55.58 -9.31
CA ALA A 95 -13.80 -56.27 -8.98
C ALA A 95 -14.84 -55.35 -8.33
N PHE A 96 -14.43 -54.30 -7.61
CA PHE A 96 -15.31 -53.47 -6.79
C PHE A 96 -15.07 -51.95 -6.91
N ALA A 97 -14.11 -51.50 -7.74
CA ALA A 97 -13.85 -50.09 -7.98
C ALA A 97 -13.81 -49.77 -9.48
N THR A 98 -14.29 -48.58 -9.82
CA THR A 98 -14.25 -48.01 -11.16
C THR A 98 -13.54 -46.67 -11.15
N THR A 99 -12.88 -46.30 -12.24
CA THR A 99 -12.18 -45.01 -12.35
C THR A 99 -12.79 -44.14 -13.43
N ARG A 100 -12.84 -42.83 -13.18
CA ARG A 100 -13.28 -41.84 -14.18
C ARG A 100 -12.44 -40.57 -14.09
N TRP A 101 -12.22 -39.94 -15.23
CA TRP A 101 -11.57 -38.63 -15.28
C TRP A 101 -12.59 -37.53 -15.00
N LEU A 102 -12.26 -36.67 -14.05
CA LEU A 102 -13.01 -35.46 -13.74
C LEU A 102 -12.10 -34.24 -13.91
N TYR A 103 -12.66 -33.08 -14.17
CA TYR A 103 -11.93 -31.82 -14.08
C TYR A 103 -12.23 -31.18 -12.74
N GLY A 104 -11.18 -30.84 -11.99
CA GLY A 104 -11.31 -30.25 -10.67
C GLY A 104 -10.24 -29.19 -10.41
N PRO A 105 -10.51 -28.26 -9.47
CA PRO A 105 -9.50 -27.31 -9.03
C PRO A 105 -8.40 -28.04 -8.25
N GLU A 106 -7.14 -27.79 -8.59
CA GLU A 106 -5.99 -28.27 -7.81
C GLU A 106 -5.86 -27.50 -6.49
N ARG A 107 -6.19 -26.20 -6.52
CA ARG A 107 -6.14 -25.32 -5.37
C ARG A 107 -7.46 -24.58 -5.22
N LEU A 108 -7.96 -24.53 -3.99
CA LEU A 108 -9.13 -23.73 -3.61
C LEU A 108 -8.65 -22.53 -2.81
N VAL A 109 -8.84 -21.33 -3.34
CA VAL A 109 -8.50 -20.08 -2.65
C VAL A 109 -9.73 -19.55 -1.90
N ARG A 110 -9.51 -19.03 -0.70
CA ARG A 110 -10.54 -18.39 0.13
C ARG A 110 -10.05 -17.06 0.67
N TYR A 111 -10.95 -16.10 0.77
CA TYR A 111 -10.69 -14.80 1.38
C TYR A 111 -11.77 -14.50 2.42
N ASN A 112 -11.36 -14.18 3.66
CA ASN A 112 -12.25 -13.98 4.81
C ASN A 112 -13.31 -15.09 4.99
N GLY A 113 -12.91 -16.35 4.80
CA GLY A 113 -13.78 -17.53 4.96
C GLY A 113 -14.63 -17.88 3.73
N SER A 114 -14.78 -16.97 2.77
CA SER A 114 -15.54 -17.19 1.54
C SER A 114 -14.65 -17.71 0.41
N ALA A 115 -15.21 -18.54 -0.48
CA ALA A 115 -14.50 -18.95 -1.70
C ALA A 115 -14.21 -17.72 -2.57
N ALA A 116 -12.98 -17.58 -3.04
CA ALA A 116 -12.53 -16.38 -3.73
C ALA A 116 -11.54 -16.73 -4.84
N TYR A 117 -11.48 -15.85 -5.85
CA TYR A 117 -10.45 -15.87 -6.86
C TYR A 117 -9.54 -14.66 -6.66
N GLU A 118 -8.24 -14.90 -6.60
CA GLU A 118 -7.26 -13.82 -6.54
C GLU A 118 -6.91 -13.38 -7.96
N ILE A 119 -7.00 -12.07 -8.21
CA ILE A 119 -6.61 -11.45 -9.47
C ILE A 119 -5.48 -10.48 -9.18
N GLN A 120 -4.41 -10.57 -9.96
CA GLN A 120 -3.24 -9.70 -9.89
C GLN A 120 -3.08 -8.97 -11.21
N GLY A 121 -2.50 -7.78 -11.17
CA GLY A 121 -2.24 -6.98 -12.35
C GLY A 121 -1.35 -5.79 -12.02
N GLU A 122 -0.96 -5.08 -13.06
CA GLU A 122 -0.11 -3.89 -12.98
C GLU A 122 -0.84 -2.70 -13.63
N ASN A 123 -0.50 -1.49 -13.21
CA ASN A 123 -0.90 -0.28 -13.90
C ASN A 123 -0.20 -0.20 -15.26
N ALA A 124 -0.90 0.30 -16.28
CA ALA A 124 -0.28 0.57 -17.57
C ALA A 124 0.70 1.75 -17.48
N THR A 125 1.65 1.82 -18.43
CA THR A 125 2.64 2.90 -18.49
C THR A 125 1.96 4.26 -18.60
N GLY A 126 2.28 5.18 -17.68
CA GLY A 126 1.70 6.52 -17.61
C GLY A 126 0.42 6.63 -16.77
N PHE A 127 -0.07 5.53 -16.19
CA PHE A 127 -1.18 5.53 -15.23
C PHE A 127 -0.68 5.26 -13.82
N SER A 128 -1.36 5.79 -12.81
CA SER A 128 -1.03 5.49 -11.41
C SER A 128 -1.64 4.16 -10.95
N SER A 129 -1.13 3.62 -9.84
CA SER A 129 -1.73 2.47 -9.14
C SER A 129 -3.16 2.78 -8.70
N GLY A 130 -3.44 4.01 -8.28
CA GLY A 130 -4.79 4.47 -7.92
C GLY A 130 -5.76 4.47 -9.11
N ASP A 131 -5.30 4.83 -10.32
CA ASP A 131 -6.13 4.78 -11.52
C ASP A 131 -6.49 3.35 -11.90
N ALA A 132 -5.49 2.45 -11.87
CA ALA A 132 -5.69 1.03 -12.10
C ALA A 132 -6.65 0.41 -11.06
N MET A 133 -6.51 0.76 -9.78
CA MET A 133 -7.42 0.32 -8.72
C MET A 133 -8.85 0.83 -8.97
N THR A 134 -9.02 2.11 -9.29
CA THR A 134 -10.34 2.68 -9.59
C THR A 134 -10.99 1.95 -10.77
N LYS A 135 -10.21 1.64 -11.82
CA LYS A 135 -10.72 0.89 -12.96
C LYS A 135 -11.11 -0.55 -12.60
N MET A 136 -10.33 -1.20 -11.74
CA MET A 136 -10.67 -2.53 -11.23
C MET A 136 -11.92 -2.52 -10.36
N GLU A 137 -12.16 -1.48 -9.56
CA GLU A 137 -13.41 -1.31 -8.79
C GLU A 137 -14.61 -1.19 -9.74
N GLU A 138 -14.51 -0.39 -10.81
CA GLU A 138 -15.55 -0.28 -11.84
C GLU A 138 -15.86 -1.63 -12.50
N LEU A 139 -14.83 -2.37 -12.90
CA LEU A 139 -14.99 -3.69 -13.52
C LEU A 139 -15.59 -4.70 -12.54
N ALA A 140 -15.14 -4.70 -11.29
CA ALA A 140 -15.65 -5.60 -10.26
C ALA A 140 -17.12 -5.32 -9.92
N ASN A 141 -17.54 -4.05 -9.95
CA ASN A 141 -18.93 -3.65 -9.76
C ASN A 141 -19.84 -4.00 -10.96
N SER A 142 -19.27 -4.29 -12.14
CA SER A 142 -20.02 -4.76 -13.30
C SER A 142 -20.31 -6.28 -13.31
N LEU A 143 -19.78 -7.01 -12.33
CA LEU A 143 -19.97 -8.45 -12.22
C LEU A 143 -21.41 -8.80 -11.79
N PRO A 144 -21.88 -10.04 -12.07
CA PRO A 144 -23.22 -10.48 -11.69
C PRO A 144 -23.52 -10.32 -10.21
N ALA A 145 -24.78 -9.97 -9.90
CA ALA A 145 -25.27 -9.84 -8.54
C ALA A 145 -24.96 -11.10 -7.70
N GLY A 146 -24.45 -10.90 -6.49
CA GLY A 146 -23.95 -11.97 -5.62
C GLY A 146 -22.42 -12.14 -5.63
N THR A 147 -21.72 -11.48 -6.55
CA THR A 147 -20.26 -11.37 -6.51
C THR A 147 -19.83 -10.21 -5.62
N THR A 148 -18.96 -10.48 -4.65
CA THR A 148 -18.30 -9.45 -3.85
C THR A 148 -16.81 -9.44 -4.14
N TRP A 149 -16.19 -8.29 -3.99
CA TRP A 149 -14.74 -8.13 -4.14
C TRP A 149 -14.16 -7.45 -2.90
N ALA A 150 -12.88 -7.66 -2.65
CA ALA A 150 -12.14 -7.01 -1.58
C ALA A 150 -10.68 -6.85 -1.98
N TRP A 151 -10.08 -5.73 -1.60
CA TRP A 151 -8.65 -5.49 -1.76
C TRP A 151 -7.83 -6.26 -0.72
N SER A 152 -6.68 -6.79 -1.13
CA SER A 152 -5.74 -7.49 -0.26
C SER A 152 -4.31 -7.01 -0.49
N GLY A 153 -3.40 -7.34 0.43
CA GLY A 153 -1.97 -7.05 0.29
C GLY A 153 -1.65 -5.57 0.03
N LEU A 154 -0.91 -5.32 -1.05
CA LEU A 154 -0.44 -3.97 -1.44
C LEU A 154 -1.60 -3.02 -1.73
N SER A 155 -2.61 -3.45 -2.48
CA SER A 155 -3.76 -2.62 -2.82
C SER A 155 -4.58 -2.22 -1.59
N LEU A 156 -4.68 -3.10 -0.59
CA LEU A 156 -5.33 -2.76 0.68
C LEU A 156 -4.54 -1.67 1.43
N GLN A 157 -3.22 -1.79 1.50
CA GLN A 157 -2.36 -0.77 2.13
C GLN A 157 -2.47 0.58 1.41
N GLU A 158 -2.54 0.56 0.08
CA GLU A 158 -2.73 1.78 -0.71
C GLU A 158 -4.08 2.45 -0.44
N LYS A 159 -5.18 1.68 -0.37
CA LYS A 159 -6.49 2.22 -0.03
C LYS A 159 -6.53 2.81 1.39
N LEU A 160 -5.86 2.16 2.35
CA LEU A 160 -5.74 2.67 3.73
C LEU A 160 -4.92 3.96 3.78
N ALA A 161 -3.82 4.05 3.04
CA ALA A 161 -2.98 5.24 2.97
C ALA A 161 -3.69 6.43 2.31
N SER A 162 -4.47 6.18 1.25
CA SER A 162 -5.24 7.20 0.52
C SER A 162 -6.20 7.97 1.43
N GLY A 163 -6.87 7.30 2.37
CA GLY A 163 -7.84 7.93 3.28
C GLY A 163 -7.25 8.81 4.39
N GLN A 164 -5.95 8.66 4.70
CA GLN A 164 -5.35 9.32 5.87
C GLN A 164 -4.64 10.64 5.55
N ALA A 165 -4.27 10.88 4.28
CA ALA A 165 -3.48 12.05 3.87
C ALA A 165 -4.15 13.38 4.27
N LEU A 166 -5.46 13.54 4.01
CA LEU A 166 -6.19 14.76 4.34
C LEU A 166 -6.23 14.99 5.86
N SER A 167 -6.56 13.95 6.64
CA SER A 167 -6.56 14.05 8.10
C SER A 167 -5.19 14.42 8.66
N LEU A 168 -4.13 13.87 8.05
CA LEU A 168 -2.76 14.15 8.45
C LEU A 168 -2.43 15.63 8.22
N TYR A 169 -2.77 16.20 7.07
CA TYR A 169 -2.52 17.62 6.81
C TYR A 169 -3.33 18.54 7.71
N VAL A 170 -4.61 18.23 7.95
CA VAL A 170 -5.47 19.03 8.84
C VAL A 170 -4.92 19.04 10.26
N VAL A 171 -4.59 17.87 10.81
CA VAL A 171 -3.99 17.76 12.15
C VAL A 171 -2.64 18.48 12.20
N SER A 172 -1.78 18.32 11.20
CA SER A 172 -0.48 18.98 11.15
C SER A 172 -0.61 20.51 11.15
N ILE A 173 -1.50 21.07 10.31
CA ILE A 173 -1.75 22.51 10.25
C ILE A 173 -2.34 23.01 11.57
N LEU A 174 -3.26 22.25 12.18
CA LEU A 174 -3.87 22.59 13.46
C LEU A 174 -2.83 22.62 14.59
N VAL A 175 -1.92 21.66 14.66
CA VAL A 175 -0.85 21.65 15.67
C VAL A 175 0.09 22.83 15.46
N VAL A 176 0.52 23.11 14.23
CA VAL A 176 1.35 24.30 13.92
C VAL A 176 0.62 25.58 14.31
N PHE A 177 -0.68 25.68 14.00
CA PHE A 177 -1.51 26.83 14.38
C PHE A 177 -1.55 27.05 15.89
N LEU A 178 -1.84 26.01 16.67
CA LEU A 178 -1.95 26.09 18.13
C LEU A 178 -0.60 26.43 18.77
N CYS A 179 0.49 25.84 18.30
CA CYS A 179 1.84 26.16 18.77
C CYS A 179 2.18 27.64 18.51
N LEU A 180 1.84 28.17 17.33
CA LEU A 180 2.06 29.58 17.01
C LEU A 180 1.16 30.50 17.82
N ALA A 181 -0.11 30.12 18.04
CA ALA A 181 -1.04 30.92 18.83
C ALA A 181 -0.58 31.04 20.27
N ALA A 182 -0.08 29.94 20.84
CA ALA A 182 0.50 29.91 22.18
C ALA A 182 1.83 30.67 22.27
N LEU A 183 2.71 30.55 21.28
CA LEU A 183 4.02 31.20 21.27
C LEU A 183 3.92 32.73 21.17
N TYR A 184 3.00 33.23 20.34
CA TYR A 184 2.86 34.66 20.06
C TYR A 184 1.74 35.33 20.84
N GLU A 185 1.03 34.59 21.70
CA GLU A 185 -0.13 35.07 22.45
C GLU A 185 -1.14 35.81 21.56
N SER A 186 -1.28 35.36 20.31
CA SER A 186 -1.98 36.09 19.25
C SER A 186 -2.53 35.16 18.20
N TRP A 187 -3.75 35.44 17.77
CA TRP A 187 -4.40 34.72 16.69
C TRP A 187 -4.02 35.26 15.31
N SER A 188 -3.60 36.54 15.20
CA SER A 188 -3.27 37.15 13.89
C SER A 188 -2.00 36.59 13.27
N VAL A 189 -1.00 36.26 14.10
CA VAL A 189 0.30 35.74 13.64
C VAL A 189 0.14 34.34 13.01
N PRO A 190 -0.48 33.35 13.68
CA PRO A 190 -0.73 32.02 13.11
C PRO A 190 -1.50 32.05 11.79
N PHE A 191 -2.56 32.87 11.69
CA PHE A 191 -3.34 33.00 10.45
C PHE A 191 -2.48 33.51 9.29
N SER A 192 -1.61 34.48 9.54
CA SER A 192 -0.69 35.03 8.54
C SER A 192 0.28 33.97 8.02
N VAL A 193 0.74 33.05 8.89
CA VAL A 193 1.66 31.96 8.52
C VAL A 193 0.94 30.87 7.73
N ILE A 194 -0.28 30.48 8.11
CA ILE A 194 -1.02 29.41 7.41
C ILE A 194 -1.37 29.78 5.97
N LEU A 195 -1.66 31.06 5.70
CA LEU A 195 -1.93 31.56 4.35
C LEU A 195 -0.77 31.35 3.36
N VAL A 196 0.44 31.11 3.87
CA VAL A 196 1.65 30.88 3.07
C VAL A 196 1.78 29.40 2.67
N ILE A 197 1.21 28.49 3.45
CA ILE A 197 1.32 27.04 3.24
C ILE A 197 0.92 26.63 1.81
N PRO A 198 -0.22 27.08 1.24
CA PRO A 198 -0.61 26.74 -0.12
C PRO A 198 0.44 27.10 -1.18
N LEU A 199 1.23 28.17 -0.97
CA LEU A 199 2.27 28.60 -1.91
C LEU A 199 3.44 27.61 -1.96
N GLY A 200 3.77 27.00 -0.81
CA GLY A 200 4.77 25.93 -0.74
C GLY A 200 4.25 24.63 -1.35
N LEU A 201 3.02 24.24 -1.00
CA LEU A 201 2.40 23.03 -1.55
C LEU A 201 2.26 23.09 -3.08
N LEU A 202 1.94 24.27 -3.63
CA LEU A 202 1.83 24.49 -5.06
C LEU A 202 3.16 24.23 -5.78
N GLY A 203 4.30 24.63 -5.22
CA GLY A 203 5.61 24.36 -5.83
C GLY A 203 6.03 22.91 -5.75
N ALA A 204 5.74 22.25 -4.63
CA ALA A 204 5.98 20.82 -4.49
C ALA A 204 5.15 20.02 -5.50
N ALA A 205 3.87 20.35 -5.64
CA ALA A 205 2.97 19.75 -6.63
C ALA A 205 3.41 20.02 -8.07
N LEU A 206 3.78 21.25 -8.40
CA LEU A 206 4.30 21.59 -9.74
C LEU A 206 5.59 20.84 -10.06
N ALA A 207 6.52 20.74 -9.10
CA ALA A 207 7.78 20.02 -9.32
C ALA A 207 7.57 18.51 -9.50
N ALA A 208 6.65 17.91 -8.74
CA ALA A 208 6.26 16.51 -8.93
C ALA A 208 5.59 16.29 -10.28
N TRP A 209 4.65 17.17 -10.66
CA TRP A 209 3.94 17.10 -11.94
C TRP A 209 4.88 17.25 -13.14
N MET A 210 5.82 18.20 -13.10
CA MET A 210 6.84 18.38 -14.16
C MET A 210 7.78 17.19 -14.31
N ARG A 211 7.91 16.32 -13.30
CA ARG A 211 8.76 15.11 -13.33
C ARG A 211 7.97 13.82 -13.40
N ASP A 212 6.66 13.90 -13.65
CA ASP A 212 5.76 12.75 -13.75
C ASP A 212 5.84 11.82 -12.52
N LEU A 213 5.87 12.43 -11.33
CA LEU A 213 5.93 11.73 -10.05
C LEU A 213 4.53 11.59 -9.46
N ASN A 214 4.25 10.41 -8.93
CA ASN A 214 2.98 10.10 -8.27
C ASN A 214 2.91 10.70 -6.85
N ASN A 215 1.68 10.91 -6.37
CA ASN A 215 1.43 11.30 -4.98
C ASN A 215 1.49 10.08 -4.05
N ASP A 216 2.70 9.64 -3.73
CA ASP A 216 2.97 8.54 -2.82
C ASP A 216 3.26 9.01 -1.38
N VAL A 217 3.51 8.07 -0.47
CA VAL A 217 3.81 8.36 0.94
C VAL A 217 5.07 9.22 1.09
N TYR A 218 6.06 9.05 0.20
CA TYR A 218 7.28 9.84 0.19
C TYR A 218 7.01 11.31 -0.17
N PHE A 219 6.17 11.55 -1.17
CA PHE A 219 5.70 12.87 -1.52
C PHE A 219 4.88 13.51 -0.39
N GLN A 220 4.05 12.75 0.32
CA GLN A 220 3.32 13.25 1.49
C GLN A 220 4.26 13.76 2.60
N VAL A 221 5.35 13.04 2.88
CA VAL A 221 6.40 13.47 3.82
C VAL A 221 7.12 14.73 3.31
N ALA A 222 7.38 14.83 2.00
CA ALA A 222 7.94 16.03 1.39
C ALA A 222 7.03 17.25 1.53
N LEU A 223 5.71 17.06 1.37
CA LEU A 223 4.71 18.12 1.57
C LEU A 223 4.70 18.61 3.02
N LEU A 224 4.73 17.71 4.01
CA LEU A 224 4.82 18.09 5.43
C LEU A 224 6.09 18.88 5.74
N THR A 225 7.22 18.42 5.20
CA THR A 225 8.50 19.12 5.34
C THR A 225 8.42 20.53 4.74
N THR A 226 7.75 20.66 3.58
CA THR A 226 7.51 21.94 2.92
C THR A 226 6.60 22.85 3.75
N ILE A 227 5.56 22.31 4.40
CA ILE A 227 4.72 23.08 5.34
C ILE A 227 5.58 23.66 6.46
N GLY A 228 6.42 22.84 7.09
CA GLY A 228 7.31 23.27 8.16
C GLY A 228 8.33 24.32 7.72
N LEU A 229 8.96 24.12 6.55
CA LEU A 229 9.95 25.05 6.02
C LEU A 229 9.33 26.40 5.60
N SER A 230 8.16 26.35 4.96
CA SER A 230 7.39 27.55 4.61
C SER A 230 6.98 28.31 5.87
N SER A 231 6.50 27.59 6.90
CA SER A 231 6.15 28.16 8.19
C SER A 231 7.36 28.84 8.84
N LYS A 232 8.53 28.18 8.90
CA LYS A 232 9.76 28.77 9.44
C LYS A 232 10.09 30.11 8.79
N ASN A 233 10.06 30.18 7.46
CA ASN A 233 10.38 31.42 6.74
C ASN A 233 9.34 32.52 7.00
N ALA A 234 8.05 32.15 7.06
CA ALA A 234 6.97 33.09 7.35
C ALA A 234 7.05 33.65 8.78
N ILE A 235 7.29 32.78 9.77
CA ILE A 235 7.42 33.13 11.19
C ILE A 235 8.51 34.20 11.38
N LEU A 236 9.69 34.00 10.78
CA LEU A 236 10.83 34.93 10.92
C LEU A 236 10.53 36.34 10.40
N ILE A 237 9.69 36.48 9.37
CA ILE A 237 9.26 37.78 8.82
C ILE A 237 8.18 38.38 9.73
N VAL A 238 7.16 37.60 10.09
CA VAL A 238 6.03 38.09 10.90
C VAL A 238 6.50 38.54 12.28
N GLU A 239 7.39 37.78 12.93
CA GLU A 239 7.99 38.14 14.22
C GLU A 239 8.73 39.49 14.17
N PHE A 240 9.54 39.69 13.13
CA PHE A 240 10.29 40.95 12.98
C PHE A 240 9.37 42.11 12.61
N ALA A 241 8.27 41.83 11.91
CA ALA A 241 7.25 42.83 11.61
C ALA A 241 6.49 43.22 12.90
N GLU A 242 6.12 42.26 13.75
CA GLU A 242 5.50 42.55 15.06
C GLU A 242 6.43 43.34 15.97
N ALA A 243 7.72 42.98 16.04
CA ALA A 243 8.71 43.72 16.81
C ALA A 243 8.82 45.18 16.32
N ALA A 244 8.86 45.40 15.00
CA ALA A 244 8.87 46.75 14.43
C ALA A 244 7.54 47.51 14.68
N VAL A 245 6.39 46.84 14.72
CA VAL A 245 5.13 47.49 15.14
C VAL A 245 5.19 47.90 16.61
N ALA A 246 5.75 47.06 17.49
CA ALA A 246 5.95 47.38 18.91
C ALA A 246 6.92 48.55 19.13
N GLU A 247 7.91 48.73 18.25
CA GLU A 247 8.80 49.90 18.20
C GLU A 247 8.10 51.18 17.68
N GLY A 248 6.83 51.11 17.25
CA GLY A 248 6.03 52.25 16.80
C GLY A 248 6.00 52.48 15.29
N TYR A 249 6.54 51.58 14.46
CA TYR A 249 6.42 51.69 13.01
C TYR A 249 4.98 51.38 12.54
N SER A 250 4.55 52.04 11.46
CA SER A 250 3.29 51.68 10.81
C SER A 250 3.35 50.25 10.24
N LEU A 251 2.21 49.55 10.23
CA LEU A 251 2.10 48.15 9.77
C LEU A 251 2.83 47.86 8.44
N SER A 252 2.68 48.76 7.46
CA SER A 252 3.34 48.61 6.15
C SER A 252 4.85 48.82 6.21
N ARG A 253 5.33 49.81 6.97
CA ARG A 253 6.76 50.06 7.14
C ARG A 253 7.43 48.94 7.94
N ALA A 254 6.75 48.44 8.97
CA ALA A 254 7.20 47.30 9.77
C ALA A 254 7.36 46.04 8.92
N ALA A 255 6.36 45.71 8.09
CA ALA A 255 6.40 44.56 7.19
C ALA A 255 7.53 44.66 6.15
N LEU A 256 7.72 45.84 5.54
CA LEU A 256 8.82 46.09 4.60
C LEU A 256 10.20 45.97 5.26
N ARG A 257 10.36 46.57 6.45
CA ARG A 257 11.62 46.51 7.20
C ARG A 257 11.97 45.07 7.55
N ALA A 258 10.99 44.30 8.05
CA ALA A 258 11.16 42.90 8.38
C ALA A 258 11.55 42.05 7.16
N ALA A 259 10.89 42.26 6.02
CA ALA A 259 11.23 41.59 4.77
C ALA A 259 12.68 41.88 4.33
N GLN A 260 13.12 43.15 4.42
CA GLN A 260 14.48 43.56 4.04
C GLN A 260 15.56 42.95 4.94
N THR A 261 15.38 42.97 6.26
CA THR A 261 16.37 42.39 7.19
C THR A 261 16.43 40.87 7.09
N ARG A 262 15.31 40.21 6.79
CA ARG A 262 15.25 38.74 6.72
C ARG A 262 15.58 38.17 5.34
N LEU A 263 15.59 38.98 4.28
CA LEU A 263 15.84 38.53 2.91
C LEU A 263 17.13 37.69 2.80
N ARG A 264 18.26 38.22 3.29
CA ARG A 264 19.56 37.55 3.18
C ARG A 264 19.62 36.23 3.98
N PRO A 265 19.20 36.17 5.26
CA PRO A 265 19.10 34.90 6.00
C PRO A 265 18.15 33.87 5.37
N ILE A 266 16.99 34.29 4.84
CA ILE A 266 16.01 33.40 4.23
C ILE A 266 16.57 32.77 2.95
N ILE A 267 17.18 33.58 2.07
CA ILE A 267 17.81 33.08 0.85
C ILE A 267 18.97 32.12 1.19
N MET A 268 19.82 32.47 2.15
CA MET A 268 20.95 31.63 2.57
C MET A 268 20.50 30.25 3.03
N THR A 269 19.54 30.19 3.96
CA THR A 269 19.05 28.91 4.51
C THR A 269 18.29 28.09 3.48
N SER A 270 17.51 28.74 2.62
CA SER A 270 16.76 28.05 1.55
C SER A 270 17.68 27.47 0.49
N LEU A 271 18.69 28.22 0.04
CA LEU A 271 19.68 27.73 -0.93
C LEU A 271 20.53 26.59 -0.35
N ALA A 272 20.96 26.71 0.91
CA ALA A 272 21.70 25.64 1.58
C ALA A 272 20.86 24.35 1.67
N PHE A 273 19.57 24.48 1.97
CA PHE A 273 18.67 23.33 2.03
C PHE A 273 18.41 22.72 0.65
N ILE A 274 18.17 23.53 -0.38
CA ILE A 274 18.04 23.05 -1.77
C ILE A 274 19.31 22.33 -2.20
N ALA A 275 20.49 22.90 -1.93
CA ALA A 275 21.76 22.25 -2.25
C ALA A 275 21.97 20.93 -1.48
N GLY A 276 21.54 20.86 -0.22
CA GLY A 276 21.60 19.64 0.58
C GLY A 276 20.65 18.53 0.12
N VAL A 277 19.50 18.90 -0.42
CA VAL A 277 18.48 17.95 -0.93
C VAL A 277 18.67 17.63 -2.41
N MET A 278 19.43 18.44 -3.15
CA MET A 278 19.75 18.24 -4.57
C MET A 278 20.24 16.82 -4.88
N PRO A 279 21.15 16.19 -4.10
CA PRO A 279 21.60 14.83 -4.38
C PRO A 279 20.47 13.79 -4.38
N LEU A 280 19.41 14.00 -3.59
CA LEU A 280 18.27 13.08 -3.54
C LEU A 280 17.44 13.16 -4.84
N ALA A 281 17.28 14.37 -5.40
CA ALA A 281 16.50 14.61 -6.61
C ALA A 281 17.17 14.12 -7.90
N ILE A 282 18.48 13.86 -7.87
CA ILE A 282 19.26 13.31 -9.00
C ILE A 282 19.87 11.93 -8.69
N ALA A 283 19.47 11.31 -7.58
CA ALA A 283 20.02 10.03 -7.16
C ALA A 283 19.72 8.92 -8.17
N THR A 284 20.72 8.08 -8.44
CA THR A 284 20.58 6.87 -9.28
C THR A 284 20.84 5.60 -8.46
N GLY A 285 20.54 4.43 -9.03
CA GLY A 285 20.75 3.13 -8.39
C GLY A 285 19.65 2.70 -7.41
N ALA A 286 19.98 1.79 -6.50
CA ALA A 286 19.01 1.19 -5.59
C ALA A 286 18.34 2.24 -4.68
N GLY A 287 17.00 2.29 -4.68
CA GLY A 287 16.22 3.27 -3.92
C GLY A 287 16.19 4.68 -4.53
N ALA A 288 16.60 4.84 -5.79
CA ALA A 288 16.55 6.13 -6.50
C ALA A 288 15.14 6.73 -6.52
N ASN A 289 14.12 5.95 -6.88
CA ASN A 289 12.75 6.46 -7.01
C ASN A 289 12.21 7.07 -5.71
N SER A 290 12.46 6.42 -4.56
CA SER A 290 12.09 6.96 -3.24
C SER A 290 12.81 8.26 -2.92
N ARG A 291 14.12 8.35 -3.23
CA ARG A 291 14.92 9.57 -3.01
C ARG A 291 14.47 10.71 -3.93
N ILE A 292 14.19 10.40 -5.20
CA ILE A 292 13.72 11.37 -6.19
C ILE A 292 12.35 11.93 -5.82
N ALA A 293 11.42 11.07 -5.36
CA ALA A 293 10.09 11.48 -4.92
C ALA A 293 10.16 12.51 -3.77
N ILE A 294 10.90 12.18 -2.70
CA ILE A 294 11.10 13.11 -1.57
C ILE A 294 11.84 14.37 -2.02
N GLY A 295 12.97 14.21 -2.70
CA GLY A 295 13.87 15.31 -3.05
C GLY A 295 13.21 16.32 -3.99
N THR A 296 12.49 15.85 -5.01
CA THR A 296 11.80 16.72 -5.96
C THR A 296 10.71 17.55 -5.29
N GLY A 297 9.88 16.92 -4.46
CA GLY A 297 8.81 17.63 -3.74
C GLY A 297 9.35 18.70 -2.81
N ILE A 298 10.42 18.38 -2.05
CA ILE A 298 11.06 19.34 -1.15
C ILE A 298 11.70 20.50 -1.91
N ILE A 299 12.42 20.24 -3.01
CA ILE A 299 13.08 21.30 -3.79
C ILE A 299 12.04 22.24 -4.40
N GLY A 300 11.00 21.69 -5.03
CA GLY A 300 9.92 22.49 -5.62
C GLY A 300 9.21 23.34 -4.58
N GLY A 301 8.85 22.72 -3.46
CA GLY A 301 8.17 23.39 -2.37
C GLY A 301 9.01 24.46 -1.68
N THR A 302 10.30 24.20 -1.48
CA THR A 302 11.24 25.18 -0.92
C THR A 302 11.41 26.36 -1.87
N LEU A 303 11.59 26.09 -3.16
CA LEU A 303 11.86 27.12 -4.15
C LEU A 303 10.68 28.09 -4.28
N THR A 304 9.45 27.58 -4.38
CA THR A 304 8.27 28.45 -4.41
C THR A 304 7.99 29.09 -3.05
N ALA A 305 8.17 28.36 -1.94
CA ALA A 305 8.01 28.95 -0.61
C ALA A 305 8.98 30.12 -0.43
N THR A 306 10.23 30.01 -0.83
CA THR A 306 11.18 31.10 -0.70
C THR A 306 10.84 32.26 -1.64
N LEU A 307 10.63 32.00 -2.93
CA LEU A 307 10.37 33.06 -3.90
C LEU A 307 9.06 33.80 -3.64
N LEU A 308 7.98 33.07 -3.31
CA LEU A 308 6.66 33.66 -3.10
C LEU A 308 6.48 34.20 -1.68
N ALA A 309 6.98 33.51 -0.63
CA ALA A 309 6.75 33.95 0.74
C ALA A 309 7.40 35.31 1.05
N ILE A 310 8.54 35.64 0.42
CA ILE A 310 9.18 36.96 0.61
C ILE A 310 8.22 38.11 0.26
N PHE A 311 7.36 37.93 -0.75
CA PHE A 311 6.38 38.94 -1.16
C PHE A 311 5.03 38.78 -0.47
N PHE A 312 4.55 37.55 -0.32
CA PHE A 312 3.22 37.27 0.19
C PHE A 312 3.13 37.30 1.72
N VAL A 313 4.19 36.96 2.47
CA VAL A 313 4.16 37.02 3.94
C VAL A 313 3.94 38.43 4.46
N PRO A 314 4.68 39.47 4.00
CA PRO A 314 4.40 40.86 4.40
C PRO A 314 2.97 41.29 4.06
N LEU A 315 2.45 40.86 2.90
CA LEU A 315 1.08 41.15 2.47
C LEU A 315 0.05 40.51 3.41
N PHE A 316 0.20 39.21 3.70
CA PHE A 316 -0.70 38.49 4.60
C PHE A 316 -0.67 39.06 6.01
N PHE A 317 0.52 39.41 6.52
CA PHE A 317 0.66 40.07 7.82
C PHE A 317 -0.17 41.35 7.89
N VAL A 318 -0.03 42.26 6.92
CA VAL A 318 -0.76 43.54 6.90
C VAL A 318 -2.26 43.31 6.74
N LEU A 319 -2.68 42.39 5.87
CA LEU A 319 -4.08 42.11 5.57
C LEU A 319 -4.79 41.51 6.79
N VAL A 320 -4.18 40.51 7.42
CA VAL A 320 -4.72 39.86 8.63
C VAL A 320 -4.75 40.85 9.79
N LYS A 321 -3.68 41.62 10.02
CA LYS A 321 -3.68 42.65 11.08
C LYS A 321 -4.75 43.70 10.88
N ARG A 322 -5.00 44.15 9.65
CA ARG A 322 -6.08 45.13 9.37
C ARG A 322 -7.47 44.54 9.65
N LEU A 323 -7.70 43.27 9.32
CA LEU A 323 -8.96 42.59 9.62
C LEU A 323 -9.19 42.43 11.13
N PHE A 324 -8.16 42.02 11.88
CA PHE A 324 -8.26 41.82 13.33
C PHE A 324 -8.21 43.13 14.14
N ALA A 325 -7.60 44.19 13.62
CA ALA A 325 -7.55 45.52 14.26
C ALA A 325 -8.81 46.38 13.98
N GLY A 326 -9.83 45.84 13.31
CA GLY A 326 -11.05 46.53 12.87
C GLY A 326 -12.01 47.04 13.95
N LYS A 327 -11.58 47.21 15.21
CA LYS A 327 -12.29 48.03 16.20
C LYS A 327 -11.34 49.10 16.75
N PRO A 328 -11.51 50.38 16.41
CA PRO A 328 -10.83 51.43 17.12
C PRO A 328 -11.29 51.35 18.57
N ARG A 329 -10.34 51.10 19.47
CA ARG A 329 -10.54 51.30 20.90
C ARG A 329 -10.81 52.79 21.06
N ARG A 330 -12.10 53.16 21.16
CA ARG A 330 -12.51 54.48 21.65
C ARG A 330 -11.82 54.62 23.01
N GLN A 331 -10.78 55.44 23.04
CA GLN A 331 -10.27 55.99 24.29
C GLN A 331 -11.36 56.93 24.78
N GLU A 332 -12.02 56.55 25.87
CA GLU A 332 -12.64 57.49 26.80
C GLU A 332 -11.55 58.14 27.66
#